data_AF-A0A3D4DQ03-F1
#
_entry.id   AF-A0A3D4DQ03-F1
#
_cell.length_a   1.000
_cell.length_b   1.000
_cell.length_c   1.000
_cell.angle_alpha   90.00
_cell.angle_beta   90.00
_cell.angle_gamma   90.00
#
_symmetry.space_group_name_H-M   'P 1'
#
loop_
_entity.id
_entity.type
_entity.pdbx_description
1 polymer ?
#
loop_
_entity_poly.entity_id
_entity_poly.type
_entity_poly.pdbx_seq_one_letter_code
_entity_poly.pdbx_strand_id
1 'polypeptide(L)'
;MIAFALEELASGSDARRRGLVRHICLRWPEAPALSVVFAMTSAAAMLEDNLKRDADRTEAAPLAYRLAAILAADIFAVESMGQRPATAQDLLHFWRRVDSYFLDI
;
A
#
# COMPACT_ATOMS: atom_id res chain seq x y z
N MET A 1 8.83 -3.93 -6.12
CA MET A 1 7.65 -3.39 -5.40
C MET A 1 6.93 -2.31 -6.21
N ILE A 2 7.59 -1.23 -6.67
CA ILE A 2 6.96 -0.17 -7.48
C ILE A 2 6.23 -0.71 -8.72
N ALA A 3 6.90 -1.51 -9.56
CA ALA A 3 6.29 -2.07 -10.78
C ALA A 3 5.06 -2.95 -10.47
N PHE A 4 5.11 -3.72 -9.39
CA PHE A 4 3.98 -4.52 -8.92
C PHE A 4 2.81 -3.64 -8.46
N ALA A 5 3.11 -2.57 -7.70
CA ALA A 5 2.09 -1.62 -7.27
C ALA A 5 1.43 -0.92 -8.47
N LEU A 6 2.23 -0.52 -9.46
CA LEU A 6 1.73 0.07 -10.70
C LEU A 6 0.80 -0.89 -11.45
N GLU A 7 1.19 -2.17 -11.57
CA GLU A 7 0.38 -3.20 -12.23
C GLU A 7 -0.96 -3.44 -11.51
N GLU A 8 -0.93 -3.60 -10.18
CA GLU A 8 -2.14 -3.76 -9.36
C GLU A 8 -3.07 -2.55 -9.50
N LEU A 9 -2.54 -1.32 -9.46
CA LEU A 9 -3.32 -0.10 -9.60
C LEU A 9 -3.92 0.07 -11.01
N ALA A 10 -3.14 -0.28 -12.04
CA ALA A 10 -3.55 -0.21 -13.44
C ALA A 10 -4.45 -1.38 -13.89
N SER A 11 -4.70 -2.37 -13.03
CA SER A 11 -5.40 -3.62 -13.36
C SER A 11 -6.87 -3.45 -13.79
N GLY A 12 -7.49 -2.29 -13.54
CA GLY A 12 -8.94 -2.09 -13.73
C GLY A 12 -9.81 -2.83 -12.71
N SER A 13 -9.21 -3.54 -11.75
CA SER A 13 -9.92 -4.30 -10.71
C SER A 13 -9.89 -3.56 -9.38
N ASP A 14 -11.06 -3.17 -8.90
CA ASP A 14 -11.20 -2.54 -7.58
C ASP A 14 -10.73 -3.44 -6.43
N ALA A 15 -10.98 -4.75 -6.53
CA ALA A 15 -10.51 -5.72 -5.55
C ALA A 15 -8.97 -5.79 -5.49
N ARG A 16 -8.28 -5.75 -6.64
CA ARG A 16 -6.81 -5.72 -6.68
C ARG A 16 -6.26 -4.39 -6.14
N ARG A 17 -6.86 -3.26 -6.53
CA ARG A 17 -6.47 -1.93 -6.06
C ARG A 17 -6.59 -1.80 -4.54
N ARG A 18 -7.71 -2.24 -3.98
CA ARG A 18 -7.98 -2.19 -2.53
C ARG A 18 -7.10 -3.18 -1.75
N GLY A 19 -6.89 -4.38 -2.31
CA GLY A 19 -6.02 -5.39 -1.73
C GLY A 19 -4.51 -5.13 -1.87
N LEU A 20 -4.09 -4.07 -2.59
CA LEU A 20 -2.70 -3.79 -2.93
C LEU A 20 -1.74 -3.85 -1.75
N VAL A 21 -2.07 -3.18 -0.64
CA VAL A 21 -1.21 -3.12 0.56
C VAL A 21 -0.98 -4.52 1.10
N ARG A 22 -2.05 -5.30 1.28
CA ARG A 22 -1.98 -6.69 1.73
C ARG A 22 -1.17 -7.55 0.76
N HIS A 23 -1.36 -7.39 -0.55
CA HIS A 23 -0.63 -8.14 -1.56
C HIS A 23 0.88 -7.85 -1.53
N ILE A 24 1.28 -6.60 -1.35
CA ILE A 24 2.70 -6.23 -1.19
C ILE A 24 3.25 -6.88 0.09
N CYS A 25 2.57 -6.73 1.23
CA CYS A 25 3.08 -7.24 2.50
C CYS A 25 3.20 -8.76 2.52
N LEU A 26 2.25 -9.49 1.91
CA LEU A 26 2.33 -10.95 1.75
C LEU A 26 3.48 -11.39 0.84
N ARG A 27 3.80 -10.58 -0.17
CA ARG A 27 4.83 -10.92 -1.18
C ARG A 27 6.25 -10.58 -0.72
N TRP A 28 6.42 -9.56 0.11
CA TRP A 28 7.71 -9.13 0.65
C TRP A 28 7.63 -8.91 2.17
N PRO A 29 7.42 -9.97 2.97
CA PRO A 29 7.24 -9.85 4.43
C PRO A 29 8.45 -9.22 5.13
N GLU A 30 9.66 -9.52 4.67
CA GLU A 30 10.91 -9.01 5.25
C GLU A 30 11.25 -7.56 4.86
N ALA A 31 10.47 -6.94 3.97
CA ALA A 31 10.77 -5.59 3.51
C ALA A 31 10.49 -4.57 4.64
N PRO A 32 11.31 -3.51 4.78
CA PRO A 32 10.99 -2.40 5.68
C PRO A 32 9.61 -1.84 5.36
N ALA A 33 8.77 -1.62 6.35
CA ALA A 33 7.38 -1.23 6.14
C ALA A 33 7.26 0.10 5.37
N LEU A 34 8.15 1.07 5.63
CA LEU A 34 8.22 2.32 4.87
C LEU A 34 8.54 2.12 3.38
N SER A 35 9.20 1.02 3.00
CA SER A 35 9.43 0.71 1.58
C SER A 35 8.12 0.43 0.82
N VAL A 36 7.08 -0.06 1.51
CA VAL A 36 5.75 -0.26 0.95
C VAL A 36 5.09 1.08 0.65
N VAL A 37 5.13 2.03 1.60
CA VAL A 37 4.65 3.40 1.41
C VAL A 37 5.37 4.05 0.22
N PHE A 38 6.70 3.96 0.18
CA PHE A 38 7.50 4.49 -0.92
C PHE A 38 7.11 3.88 -2.28
N ALA A 39 6.88 2.58 -2.33
CA ALA A 39 6.49 1.91 -3.57
C ALA A 39 5.13 2.37 -4.09
N MET A 40 4.17 2.55 -3.18
CA MET A 40 2.82 3.01 -3.50
C MET A 40 2.79 4.46 -3.96
N THR A 41 3.48 5.36 -3.25
CA THR A 41 3.53 6.78 -3.63
C THR A 41 4.25 6.99 -4.95
N SER A 42 5.31 6.21 -5.22
CA SER A 42 6.00 6.20 -6.51
C SER A 42 5.09 5.72 -7.64
N ALA A 43 4.37 4.61 -7.43
CA ALA A 43 3.43 4.10 -8.44
C ALA A 43 2.26 5.05 -8.69
N ALA A 44 1.74 5.71 -7.65
CA ALA A 44 0.70 6.73 -7.75
C ALA A 44 1.17 7.93 -8.60
N ALA A 45 2.36 8.46 -8.32
CA ALA A 45 2.94 9.57 -9.08
C ALA A 45 3.12 9.20 -10.56
N MET A 46 3.61 7.99 -10.84
CA MET A 46 3.73 7.49 -12.21
C MET A 46 2.37 7.38 -12.92
N LEU A 47 1.30 7.03 -12.19
CA LEU A 47 -0.05 7.03 -12.77
C LEU A 47 -0.51 8.45 -13.07
N GLU A 48 -0.33 9.40 -12.17
CA GLU A 48 -0.69 10.82 -12.38
C GLU A 48 -0.01 11.41 -13.63
N ASP A 49 1.28 11.13 -13.82
CA ASP A 49 2.02 11.60 -14.99
C ASP A 49 1.48 11.02 -16.31
N ASN A 50 1.04 9.77 -16.28
CA ASN A 50 0.48 9.07 -17.44
C ASN A 50 -1.03 9.34 -17.65
N LEU A 51 -1.71 9.89 -16.65
CA LEU A 51 -3.16 10.04 -16.54
C LEU A 51 -3.75 11.19 -17.35
N LYS A 52 -2.92 12.05 -17.95
CA LYS A 52 -3.36 13.16 -18.83
C LYS A 52 -4.12 12.69 -20.09
N ARG A 53 -4.45 11.41 -20.25
CA ARG A 53 -5.04 10.82 -21.47
C ARG A 53 -6.29 9.94 -21.29
N ASP A 54 -6.69 9.53 -20.08
CA ASP A 54 -7.84 8.62 -19.89
C ASP A 54 -8.64 8.91 -18.60
N ALA A 55 -9.94 9.18 -18.76
CA ALA A 55 -10.86 9.56 -17.68
C ALA A 55 -11.28 8.40 -16.74
N ASP A 56 -11.07 7.14 -17.13
CA ASP A 56 -11.42 5.96 -16.30
C ASP A 56 -10.33 5.58 -15.28
N ARG A 57 -9.13 6.16 -15.39
CA ARG A 57 -8.01 5.89 -14.48
C ARG A 57 -7.93 6.89 -13.31
N THR A 58 -8.85 7.86 -13.26
CA THR A 58 -8.75 9.05 -12.40
C THR A 58 -8.75 8.73 -10.90
N GLU A 59 -9.28 7.58 -10.48
CA GLU A 59 -9.35 7.23 -9.05
C GLU A 59 -8.17 6.40 -8.52
N ALA A 60 -7.35 5.80 -9.40
CA ALA A 60 -6.31 4.87 -8.97
C ALA A 60 -5.18 5.57 -8.17
N ALA A 61 -4.73 6.74 -8.63
CA ALA A 61 -3.69 7.50 -7.93
C ALA A 61 -4.19 8.09 -6.59
N PRO A 62 -5.35 8.78 -6.52
CA PRO A 62 -5.91 9.23 -5.24
C PRO A 62 -6.10 8.09 -4.23
N LEU A 63 -6.59 6.93 -4.68
CA LEU A 63 -6.72 5.74 -3.84
C LEU A 63 -5.36 5.28 -3.30
N ALA A 64 -4.35 5.18 -4.16
CA ALA A 64 -3.00 4.76 -3.76
C ALA A 64 -2.40 5.69 -2.69
N TYR A 65 -2.54 7.01 -2.84
CA TYR A 65 -2.10 7.97 -1.83
C TYR A 65 -2.86 7.83 -0.52
N ARG A 66 -4.18 7.63 -0.56
CA ARG A 66 -4.99 7.40 0.63
C ARG A 66 -4.54 6.15 1.38
N LEU A 67 -4.36 5.03 0.67
CA LEU A 67 -3.91 3.77 1.29
C LEU A 67 -2.49 3.92 1.85
N ALA A 68 -1.60 4.64 1.17
CA ALA A 68 -0.25 4.92 1.66
C ALA A 68 -0.25 5.76 2.95
N ALA A 69 -1.16 6.74 3.06
CA ALA A 69 -1.31 7.56 4.27
C ALA A 69 -1.82 6.74 5.47
N ILE A 70 -2.82 5.88 5.25
CA ILE A 70 -3.34 4.97 6.29
C ILE A 70 -2.25 4.00 6.72
N LEU A 71 -1.53 3.40 5.77
CA LEU A 71 -0.42 2.51 6.05
C LEU A 71 0.70 3.20 6.86
N ALA A 72 1.01 4.47 6.57
CA ALA A 72 2.00 5.22 7.34
C ALA A 72 1.57 5.40 8.81
N ALA A 73 0.27 5.54 9.09
CA ALA A 73 -0.24 5.60 10.45
C ALA A 73 -0.07 4.24 11.19
N ASP A 74 -0.33 3.12 10.52
CA ASP A 74 -0.10 1.79 11.08
C ASP A 74 1.37 1.52 11.35
N ILE A 75 2.26 1.93 10.43
CA ILE A 75 3.70 1.86 10.63
C ILE A 75 4.09 2.63 11.88
N PHE A 76 3.62 3.87 12.01
CA PHE A 76 3.87 4.67 13.19
C PHE A 76 3.37 4.00 14.48
N ALA A 77 2.19 3.37 14.45
CA ALA A 77 1.64 2.63 15.58
C ALA A 77 2.53 1.44 15.98
N VAL A 78 2.91 0.60 15.01
CA VAL A 78 3.80 -0.56 15.21
C VAL A 78 5.17 -0.12 15.75
N GLU A 79 5.76 0.93 15.16
CA GLU A 79 7.03 1.46 15.61
C GLU A 79 6.95 2.08 17.00
N SER A 80 5.80 2.66 17.37
CA SER A 80 5.57 3.20 18.72
C SER A 80 5.39 2.11 19.78
N MET A 81 5.08 0.88 19.37
CA MET A 81 5.06 -0.32 20.22
C MET A 81 6.45 -0.95 20.40
N GLY A 82 7.49 -0.39 19.79
CA GLY A 82 8.89 -0.80 19.98
C GLY A 82 9.49 -1.64 18.85
N GLN A 83 8.75 -1.97 17.80
CA GLN A 83 9.27 -2.68 16.63
C GLN A 83 9.87 -1.68 15.63
N ARG A 84 11.18 -1.41 15.72
CA ARG A 84 11.90 -0.46 14.85
C ARG A 84 13.19 -1.06 14.27
N PRO A 85 13.39 -1.03 12.94
CA PRO A 85 12.40 -0.61 11.93
C PRO A 85 11.26 -1.64 11.84
N ALA A 86 10.03 -1.17 11.61
CA ALA A 86 8.93 -2.09 11.33
C ALA A 86 9.12 -2.77 9.95
N THR A 87 8.73 -4.04 9.86
CA THR A 87 8.69 -4.80 8.60
C THR A 87 7.26 -4.96 8.09
N ALA A 88 7.11 -5.38 6.84
CA ALA A 88 5.80 -5.75 6.30
C ALA A 88 5.16 -6.93 7.04
N GLN A 89 5.96 -7.84 7.59
CA GLN A 89 5.47 -8.91 8.45
C GLN A 89 4.90 -8.41 9.78
N ASP A 90 5.54 -7.41 10.40
CA ASP A 90 5.02 -6.81 11.63
C ASP A 90 3.64 -6.18 11.41
N LEU A 91 3.43 -5.56 10.25
CA LEU A 91 2.11 -5.05 9.84
C LEU A 91 1.08 -6.17 9.68
N LEU A 92 1.44 -7.28 9.04
CA LEU A 92 0.54 -8.45 8.93
C LEU A 92 0.15 -9.01 10.30
N HIS A 93 1.07 -9.00 11.27
CA HIS A 93 0.78 -9.40 12.65
C HIS A 93 -0.09 -8.38 13.39
N PHE A 94 0.20 -7.08 13.20
CA PHE A 94 -0.58 -5.99 13.75
C PHE A 94 -2.04 -6.06 13.27
N TRP A 95 -2.27 -6.26 11.98
CA TRP A 95 -3.63 -6.26 11.44
C TRP A 95 -4.48 -7.45 11.89
N ARG A 96 -3.85 -8.60 12.15
CA ARG A 96 -4.56 -9.76 12.71
C ARG A 96 -4.99 -9.57 14.16
N ARG A 97 -4.40 -8.62 14.89
CA ARG A 97 -4.56 -8.49 16.35
C ARG A 97 -5.17 -7.17 16.80
N VAL A 98 -4.98 -6.10 16.04
CA VAL A 98 -5.29 -4.73 16.49
C VAL A 98 -6.23 -4.02 15.50
N ASP A 99 -5.89 -4.00 14.21
CA ASP A 99 -6.68 -3.31 13.18
C ASP A 99 -6.76 -4.12 11.87
N SER A 100 -7.91 -4.75 11.62
CA SER A 100 -8.10 -5.61 10.46
C SER A 100 -8.36 -4.87 9.14
N TYR A 101 -8.27 -3.53 9.08
CA TYR A 101 -8.63 -2.74 7.91
C TYR A 101 -8.07 -3.27 6.59
N PHE A 102 -6.75 -3.53 6.51
CA PHE A 102 -6.12 -4.05 5.29
C PHE A 102 -6.35 -5.55 5.03
N LEU A 103 -6.95 -6.27 5.99
CA LEU A 103 -7.39 -7.65 5.80
C LEU A 103 -8.81 -7.72 5.24
N ASP A 104 -9.66 -6.72 5.51
CA ASP A 104 -11.09 -6.77 5.24
C ASP A 104 -11.52 -5.94 4.00
N ILE A 105 -10.68 -5.01 3.52
CA ILE A 105 -10.96 -4.11 2.39
C ILE A 105 -10.84 -4.74 0.99
#